data_AF-A0AAQ2XI21-F1
#
_entry.id   AF-A0AAQ2XI21-F1
#
_cell.length_a   1.000
_cell.length_b   1.000
_cell.length_c   1.000
_cell.angle_alpha   90.00
_cell.angle_beta   90.00
_cell.angle_gamma   90.00
#
_symmetry.space_group_name_H-M   'P 1'
#
loop_
_entity.id
_entity.type
_entity.pdbx_description
1 polymer ?
#
loop_
_entity_poly.entity_id
_entity_poly.type
_entity_poly.pdbx_seq_one_letter_code
_entity_poly.pdbx_strand_id
1 'polypeptide(L)' 'MFQLINSRYERKSTIITTNIHYQVGETGLHGMATAEAILDRLVYHSHVIKIKGKACRLASVSS' A
#
# COMPACT_ATOMS: atom_id res chain seq x y z
N MET A 1 -2.47 6.26 -10.30
CA MET A 1 -2.31 5.05 -9.45
C MET A 1 -3.21 3.91 -9.93
N PHE A 2 -4.54 4.09 -9.95
CA PHE A 2 -5.51 3.07 -10.39
C PHE A 2 -5.15 2.35 -11.69
N GLN A 3 -4.84 3.11 -12.76
CA GLN A 3 -4.50 2.55 -14.08
C GLN A 3 -3.27 1.61 -14.03
N LEU A 4 -2.27 1.93 -13.21
CA LEU A 4 -1.06 1.11 -13.05
C LEU A 4 -1.39 -0.22 -12.38
N ILE A 5 -2.20 -0.19 -11.31
CA ILE A 5 -2.65 -1.41 -10.63
C ILE A 5 -3.50 -2.26 -11.54
N ASN A 6 -4.45 -1.65 -12.26
CA ASN A 6 -5.30 -2.36 -13.21
C ASN A 6 -4.49 -3.03 -14.33
N SER A 7 -3.43 -2.39 -14.83
CA SER A 7 -2.58 -2.97 -15.87
C SER A 7 -1.74 -4.17 -15.39
N ARG A 8 -1.46 -4.28 -14.09
CA ARG A 8 -0.62 -5.34 -13.51
C ARG A 8 -1.41 -6.45 -12.81
N TYR A 9 -2.64 -6.17 -12.39
CA TYR A 9 -3.54 -7.12 -11.75
C TYR A 9 -3.62 -8.41 -12.57
N GLU A 10 -3.42 -9.55 -11.89
CA GLU A 10 -3.40 -10.91 -12.47
C GLU A 10 -2.40 -11.17 -13.62
N ARG A 11 -1.55 -10.19 -13.95
CA ARG A 11 -0.59 -10.30 -15.06
C ARG A 11 0.86 -10.35 -14.61
N LYS A 12 1.21 -9.65 -13.53
CA LYS A 12 2.58 -9.60 -13.00
C LYS A 12 2.59 -9.41 -11.49
N SER A 13 3.54 -10.07 -10.81
CA SER A 13 3.83 -9.79 -9.40
C SER A 13 4.20 -8.32 -9.19
N THR A 14 3.68 -7.73 -8.11
CA THR A 14 3.86 -6.32 -7.79
C THR A 14 4.08 -6.16 -6.29
N ILE A 15 5.20 -5.55 -5.90
CA ILE A 15 5.51 -5.23 -4.49
C ILE A 15 5.14 -3.77 -4.24
N ILE A 16 4.38 -3.52 -3.17
CA ILE A 16 3.95 -2.17 -2.78
C ILE A 16 4.28 -1.97 -1.30
N THR A 17 4.92 -0.85 -0.98
CA THR A 17 5.18 -0.42 0.39
C THR A 17 4.33 0.81 0.68
N THR A 18 3.58 0.78 1.77
CA THR A 18 2.77 1.92 2.24
C THR A 18 2.97 2.14 3.73
N ASN A 19 3.04 3.40 4.13
CA ASN A 19 2.97 3.83 5.53
C ASN A 19 1.52 4.13 5.98
N ILE A 20 0.55 3.99 5.07
CA ILE A 20 -0.86 4.24 5.32
C ILE A 20 -1.50 2.97 5.86
N HIS A 21 -2.15 3.07 7.01
CA HIS A 21 -2.93 1.98 7.59
C HIS A 21 -4.15 1.66 6.70
N TYR A 22 -4.67 0.43 6.81
CA TYR A 22 -5.78 -0.12 6.01
C TYR A 22 -7.01 0.80 5.86
N GLN A 23 -7.18 1.77 6.77
CA GLN A 23 -8.13 2.87 6.63
C GLN A 23 -7.62 3.87 5.59
N VAL A 24 -7.75 3.50 4.32
CA VAL A 24 -7.66 4.42 3.17
C VAL A 24 -8.95 5.24 3.11
N GLY A 25 -9.26 5.92 4.20
CA GLY A 25 -10.38 6.84 4.33
C GLY A 25 -9.92 8.22 3.89
N GLU A 26 -10.49 8.70 2.79
CA GLU A 26 -10.55 10.10 2.33
C GLU A 26 -9.26 10.81 1.92
N THR A 27 -8.09 10.53 2.51
CA THR A 27 -6.91 11.42 2.37
C THR A 27 -5.85 10.93 1.37
N GLY A 28 -5.84 9.64 1.00
CA GLY A 28 -4.70 9.02 0.30
C GLY A 28 -4.89 8.69 -1.18
N LEU A 29 -6.13 8.47 -1.62
CA LEU A 29 -6.48 8.10 -3.00
C LEU A 29 -7.68 8.94 -3.43
N HIS A 30 -7.75 9.28 -4.72
CA HIS A 30 -8.71 10.23 -5.31
C HIS A 30 -10.19 9.83 -5.10
N GLY A 31 -10.71 9.98 -3.88
CA GLY A 31 -12.03 9.55 -3.43
C GLY A 31 -12.08 8.12 -2.87
N MET A 32 -13.05 7.90 -1.97
CA MET A 32 -13.32 6.61 -1.30
C MET A 32 -13.53 5.45 -2.27
N ALA A 33 -14.30 5.66 -3.34
CA ALA A 33 -14.59 4.59 -4.32
C ALA A 33 -13.32 4.10 -5.05
N THR A 34 -12.40 5.01 -5.38
CA THR A 34 -11.13 4.64 -6.03
C THR A 34 -10.20 3.91 -5.05
N ALA A 35 -10.19 4.34 -3.79
CA ALA A 35 -9.42 3.71 -2.73
C ALA A 35 -9.87 2.26 -2.49
N GLU A 36 -11.18 2.04 -2.34
CA GLU A 36 -11.78 0.73 -2.15
C GLU A 36 -11.52 -0.19 -3.33
N ALA A 37 -11.70 0.28 -4.57
CA ALA A 37 -11.45 -0.52 -5.76
C ALA A 37 -9.97 -0.95 -5.93
N ILE A 38 -9.03 -0.10 -5.47
CA ILE A 38 -7.60 -0.45 -5.46
C ILE A 38 -7.30 -1.43 -4.32
N LEU A 39 -7.87 -1.19 -3.14
CA LEU A 39 -7.67 -2.05 -1.98
C LEU A 39 -8.20 -3.46 -2.23
N ASP A 40 -9.39 -3.59 -2.80
CA ASP A 40 -9.99 -4.86 -3.17
C ASP A 40 -9.06 -5.69 -4.07
N ARG A 41 -8.57 -5.08 -5.16
CA ARG A 41 -7.67 -5.74 -6.12
C ARG A 41 -6.29 -6.04 -5.53
N LEU A 42 -5.80 -5.22 -4.61
CA LEU A 42 -4.50 -5.46 -3.98
C LEU A 42 -4.59 -6.53 -2.89
N VAL A 43 -5.64 -6.52 -2.07
CA VAL A 43 -5.75 -7.38 -0.89
C VAL A 43 -6.20 -8.79 -1.26
N TYR A 44 -7.09 -8.93 -2.25
CA TYR A 44 -7.68 -10.23 -2.60
C TYR A 44 -6.64 -11.29 -3.03
N HIS A 45 -5.53 -10.86 -3.65
CA HIS A 45 -4.43 -11.75 -4.09
C HIS A 45 -3.04 -11.29 -3.60
N SER A 46 -2.92 -10.74 -2.39
CA SER A 46 -1.61 -10.38 -1.84
C SER A 46 -1.25 -11.06 -0.53
N HIS A 47 0.05 -11.07 -0.26
CA HIS A 47 0.59 -11.35 1.05
C HIS A 47 0.93 -10.03 1.75
N VAL A 48 0.27 -9.74 2.87
CA VAL A 48 0.53 -8.52 3.65
C VAL A 48 1.63 -8.78 4.68
N ILE A 49 2.73 -8.03 4.60
CA ILE A 49 3.82 -8.07 5.59
C ILE A 49 3.77 -6.79 6.42
N LYS A 50 3.43 -6.92 7.71
CA LYS A 50 3.40 -5.80 8.65
C LYS A 50 4.80 -5.52 9.16
N ILE A 51 5.40 -4.41 8.74
CA ILE A 51 6.71 -3.96 9.22
C ILE A 51 6.49 -3.15 10.51
N LYS A 52 7.15 -3.56 11.60
CA LYS A 52 7.15 -2.87 12.89
C LYS A 52 8.60 -2.55 13.29
N GLY A 53 8.80 -1.45 14.00
CA GLY A 53 10.11 -1.07 14.51
C GLY A 53 10.36 0.43 14.48
N LYS A 54 11.48 0.86 15.06
CA LYS A 54 11.93 2.25 14.97
C LYS A 54 12.36 2.57 13.54
N ALA A 55 12.21 3.83 13.13
CA ALA A 55 12.68 4.26 11.82
C ALA A 55 14.19 4.00 11.71
N CYS A 56 14.60 3.24 10.69
CA CYS A 56 16.01 2.94 10.43
C CYS A 56 16.87 4.21 10.37
N ARG A 57 16.34 5.28 9.76
CA ARG A 57 17.00 6.60 9.68
C ARG A 57 17.26 7.26 11.04
N LEU A 58 16.41 7.03 12.04
CA LEU A 58 16.60 7.60 13.39
C LEU A 58 17.55 6.74 14.23
N ALA A 59 17.61 5.42 13.96
CA ALA A 59 18.49 4.52 14.67
C ALA A 59 19.99 4.83 14.45
N SER A 60 20.36 5.40 13.30
CA SER A 60 21.75 5.80 13.00
C SER A 60 22.16 7.17 13.57
N VAL A 61 21.21 7.94 14.11
CA VAL A 61 21.46 9.28 14.68
C VAL A 61 21.65 9.23 16.19
N SER A 62 21.35 8.08 16.82
CA SER A 62 21.57 7.83 18.25
C SER A 62 22.81 6.95 18.46
N SER A 63 24.00 7.42 18.06
CA SER A 63 25.30 6.85 18.39
C SER A 63 26.27 7.95 18.79
#